data_AF-A0A6P0MU93-F1
#
_entry.id   AF-A0A6P0MU93-F1
#
_cell.length_a   1.000
_cell.length_b   1.000
_cell.length_c   1.000
_cell.angle_alpha   90.00
_cell.angle_beta   90.00
_cell.angle_gamma   90.00
#
_symmetry.space_group_name_H-M   'P 1'
#
loop_
_entity.id
_entity.type
_entity.pdbx_description
1 polymer ?
#
loop_
_entity_poly.entity_id
_entity_poly.type
_entity_poly.pdbx_seq_one_letter_code
_entity_poly.pdbx_strand_id
1 'polypeptide(L)'
;MIFEGDKRVELRRVRPRHLNSGDLLLVYVTSPEQALVGLIEVEKVIEMVPEQLWQVVKDKAGITYAEFHKYYEKSATGFAIFLKETSKFNEPIKLKQLRENWSNFQPPQCYKYLKDGEVNLVNSMTHDEILSFSKKSKYYQTELLLQSQ
;
A
#
# COMPACT_ATOMS: atom_id res chain seq x y z
N MET A 1 -12.54 1.58 2.67
CA MET A 1 -11.66 2.31 3.62
C MET A 1 -10.60 3.17 2.93
N ILE A 2 -9.57 2.62 2.27
CA ILE A 2 -8.50 3.47 1.67
C ILE A 2 -8.99 4.19 0.42
N PHE A 3 -9.53 3.44 -0.55
CA PHE A 3 -10.04 4.01 -1.80
C PHE A 3 -11.36 4.80 -1.65
N GLU A 4 -11.98 4.75 -0.47
CA GLU A 4 -13.18 5.54 -0.12
C GLU A 4 -12.80 6.86 0.59
N GLY A 5 -11.51 7.07 0.92
CA GLY A 5 -10.99 8.31 1.49
C GLY A 5 -11.02 8.39 3.03
N ASP A 6 -11.63 7.42 3.70
CA ASP A 6 -11.74 7.37 5.18
C ASP A 6 -10.39 7.10 5.86
N LYS A 7 -9.58 6.23 5.25
CA LYS A 7 -8.23 5.91 5.74
C LYS A 7 -7.19 6.63 4.88
N ARG A 8 -6.46 7.56 5.49
CA ARG A 8 -5.45 8.41 4.84
C ARG A 8 -4.02 8.10 5.25
N VAL A 9 -3.84 7.10 6.12
CA VAL A 9 -2.53 6.63 6.57
C VAL A 9 -2.50 5.11 6.60
N GLU A 10 -1.42 4.55 6.07
CA GLU A 10 -1.07 3.14 6.21
C GLU A 10 0.04 2.96 7.27
N LEU A 11 -0.21 2.09 8.25
CA LEU A 11 0.67 1.88 9.41
C LEU A 11 1.54 0.65 9.22
N ARG A 12 2.84 0.78 9.50
CA ARG A 12 3.84 -0.26 9.25
C ARG A 12 4.82 -0.36 10.40
N ARG A 13 5.27 -1.58 10.70
CA ARG A 13 6.38 -1.85 11.64
C ARG A 13 7.76 -1.82 10.97
N VAL A 14 7.81 -2.06 9.65
CA VAL A 14 9.04 -2.10 8.87
C VAL A 14 9.10 -0.90 7.93
N ARG A 15 10.25 -0.22 7.91
CA ARG A 15 10.50 0.92 7.03
C ARG A 15 10.41 0.49 5.56
N PRO A 16 9.57 1.13 4.74
CA PRO A 16 9.67 0.99 3.29
C PRO A 16 11.00 1.59 2.83
N ARG A 17 11.88 0.80 2.20
CA ARG A 17 13.19 1.31 1.75
C ARG A 17 12.96 2.24 0.57
N HIS A 18 13.58 3.41 0.57
CA HIS A 18 13.57 4.35 -0.55
C HIS A 18 12.19 4.86 -1.01
N LEU A 19 11.11 4.63 -0.27
CA LEU A 19 9.79 5.16 -0.60
C LEU A 19 9.73 6.66 -0.28
N ASN A 20 9.50 7.49 -1.29
CA ASN A 20 9.49 8.95 -1.16
C ASN A 20 8.12 9.54 -1.54
N SER A 21 7.96 10.84 -1.26
CA SER A 21 6.84 11.62 -1.77
C SER A 21 6.74 11.51 -3.30
N GLY A 22 5.53 11.29 -3.80
CA GLY A 22 5.23 11.10 -5.22
C GLY A 22 5.42 9.66 -5.73
N ASP A 23 6.04 8.77 -4.96
CA ASP A 23 6.14 7.36 -5.35
C ASP A 23 4.77 6.67 -5.35
N LEU A 24 4.63 5.60 -6.14
CA LEU A 24 3.37 4.89 -6.33
C LEU A 24 3.39 3.51 -5.68
N LEU A 25 2.36 3.22 -4.89
CA LEU A 25 2.12 1.92 -4.26
C LEU A 25 0.99 1.19 -4.99
N LEU A 26 1.31 0.07 -5.65
CA LEU A 26 0.33 -0.92 -6.08
C LEU A 26 -0.15 -1.73 -4.87
N VAL A 27 -1.46 -1.81 -4.71
CA VAL A 27 -2.10 -2.40 -3.55
C VAL A 27 -2.56 -3.82 -3.88
N TYR A 28 -1.94 -4.81 -3.25
CA TYR A 28 -2.43 -6.18 -3.25
C TYR A 28 -3.25 -6.42 -1.97
N VAL A 29 -4.44 -6.98 -2.12
CA VAL A 29 -5.30 -7.38 -1.00
C VAL A 29 -5.27 -8.89 -0.85
N THR A 30 -5.10 -9.34 0.40
CA THR A 30 -5.07 -10.76 0.76
C THR A 30 -6.45 -11.42 0.68
N SER A 31 -6.56 -12.66 1.18
CA SER A 31 -7.85 -13.33 1.34
C SER A 31 -8.90 -12.44 2.02
N PRO A 32 -10.17 -12.45 1.58
CA PRO A 32 -10.72 -13.29 0.50
C PRO A 32 -10.52 -12.73 -0.92
N GLU A 33 -10.14 -11.46 -1.07
CA GLU A 33 -10.11 -10.77 -2.37
C GLU A 33 -9.00 -11.31 -3.30
N GLN A 34 -7.81 -11.57 -2.75
CA GLN A 34 -6.64 -12.13 -3.43
C GLN A 34 -6.36 -11.46 -4.80
N ALA A 35 -6.21 -10.14 -4.80
CA ALA A 35 -6.11 -9.37 -6.03
C ALA A 35 -5.26 -8.10 -5.88
N LEU A 36 -4.73 -7.62 -6.99
CA LEU A 36 -4.26 -6.24 -7.09
C LEU A 36 -5.47 -5.34 -7.36
N VAL A 37 -5.74 -4.37 -6.49
CA VAL A 37 -7.02 -3.65 -6.45
C VAL A 37 -6.92 -2.16 -6.79
N GLY A 38 -5.71 -1.62 -6.91
CA GLY A 38 -5.52 -0.21 -7.18
C GLY A 38 -4.11 0.28 -6.89
N LEU A 39 -3.97 1.60 -6.92
CA LEU A 39 -2.71 2.30 -6.68
C LEU A 39 -2.90 3.50 -5.74
N ILE A 40 -1.83 3.88 -5.06
CA ILE A 40 -1.79 5.02 -4.14
C ILE A 40 -0.54 5.86 -4.42
N GLU A 41 -0.70 7.18 -4.54
CA GLU A 41 0.41 8.12 -4.48
C GLU A 41 0.79 8.44 -3.04
N VAL A 42 2.08 8.33 -2.72
CA VAL A 42 2.61 8.63 -1.39
C VAL A 42 2.75 10.13 -1.21
N GLU A 43 2.12 10.69 -0.16
CA GLU A 43 2.36 12.07 0.27
C GLU A 43 3.74 12.16 0.94
N LYS A 44 3.95 11.33 1.97
CA LYS A 44 5.18 11.27 2.77
C LYS A 44 5.22 9.99 3.60
N VAL A 45 6.40 9.68 4.12
CA VAL A 45 6.60 8.63 5.13
C VAL A 45 7.16 9.29 6.37
N ILE A 46 6.56 9.04 7.54
CA ILE A 46 7.10 9.47 8.83
C ILE A 46 7.53 8.26 9.66
N GLU A 47 8.51 8.49 10.53
CA GLU A 47 9.06 7.53 11.47
C GLU A 47 9.06 8.16 12.86
N MET A 48 8.42 7.52 13.83
CA MET A 48 8.28 8.03 15.20
C MET A 48 8.19 6.88 16.20
N VAL A 49 8.38 7.17 17.49
CA VAL A 49 7.99 6.24 18.56
C VAL A 49 6.45 6.09 18.59
N PRO A 50 5.89 4.91 18.91
CA PRO A 50 4.46 4.64 18.76
C PRO A 50 3.52 5.65 19.42
N GLU A 51 3.84 6.12 20.62
CA GLU A 51 3.02 7.07 21.38
C GLU A 51 2.93 8.42 20.67
N GLN A 52 4.05 8.89 20.10
CA GLN A 52 4.08 10.12 19.30
C GLN A 52 3.40 9.91 17.95
N LEU A 53 3.65 8.76 17.31
CA LEU A 53 3.02 8.39 16.05
C LEU A 53 1.50 8.43 16.16
N TRP A 54 0.94 7.87 17.24
CA TRP A 54 -0.49 7.84 17.49
C TRP A 54 -1.11 9.24 17.47
N GLN A 55 -0.48 10.23 18.11
CA GLN A 55 -1.01 11.59 18.15
C GLN A 55 -1.15 12.21 16.75
N VAL A 56 -0.31 11.81 15.81
CA VAL A 56 -0.31 12.32 14.43
C VAL A 56 -1.34 11.60 13.56
N VAL A 57 -1.54 10.30 13.79
CA VAL A 57 -2.28 9.40 12.87
C VAL A 57 -3.66 8.97 13.35
N LYS A 58 -4.02 9.19 14.62
CA LYS A 58 -5.26 8.69 15.24
C LYS A 58 -6.53 8.96 14.43
N ASP A 59 -6.66 10.16 13.86
CA ASP A 59 -7.85 10.57 13.08
C ASP A 59 -7.75 10.21 11.58
N LYS A 60 -6.68 9.51 11.17
CA LYS A 60 -6.37 9.19 9.77
C LYS A 60 -6.15 7.70 9.51
N ALA A 61 -5.81 6.94 10.55
CA ALA A 61 -5.42 5.54 10.44
C ALA A 61 -6.62 4.58 10.29
N GLY A 62 -7.82 5.03 10.67
CA GLY A 62 -9.04 4.21 10.59
C GLY A 62 -9.04 3.02 11.55
N ILE A 63 -8.33 3.12 12.68
CA ILE A 63 -8.26 2.10 13.73
C ILE A 63 -8.37 2.75 15.11
N THR A 64 -8.78 1.98 16.11
CA THR A 64 -8.83 2.40 17.51
C THR A 64 -7.43 2.47 18.13
N TYR A 65 -7.31 3.17 19.26
CA TYR A 65 -6.06 3.19 20.03
C TYR A 65 -5.67 1.78 20.53
N ALA A 66 -6.65 0.95 20.92
CA ALA A 66 -6.38 -0.40 21.41
C ALA A 66 -5.75 -1.28 20.31
N GLU A 67 -6.27 -1.19 19.09
CA GLU A 67 -5.70 -1.89 17.92
C GLU A 67 -4.32 -1.36 17.57
N PHE A 68 -4.15 -0.03 17.57
CA PHE A 68 -2.85 0.61 17.32
C PHE A 68 -1.81 0.16 18.36
N HIS A 69 -2.14 0.25 19.64
CA HIS A 69 -1.25 -0.12 20.74
C HIS A 69 -0.87 -1.61 20.67
N LYS A 70 -1.85 -2.50 20.47
CA LYS A 70 -1.59 -3.93 20.25
C LYS A 70 -0.70 -4.16 19.02
N TYR A 71 -0.92 -3.39 17.95
CA TYR A 71 -0.09 -3.45 16.75
C TYR A 71 1.32 -2.92 16.98
N TYR A 72 1.61 -2.07 17.97
CA TYR A 72 2.96 -1.55 18.21
C TYR A 72 3.60 -1.99 19.53
N GLU A 73 2.96 -2.85 20.33
CA GLU A 73 3.35 -3.25 21.71
C GLU A 73 4.84 -3.58 21.91
N LYS A 74 5.51 -4.15 20.90
CA LYS A 74 6.94 -4.54 20.96
C LYS A 74 7.83 -3.78 19.99
N SER A 75 7.36 -2.65 19.48
CA SER A 75 8.07 -1.84 18.48
C SER A 75 8.62 -0.58 19.12
N ALA A 76 9.93 -0.39 19.08
CA ALA A 76 10.54 0.89 19.50
C ALA A 76 10.20 2.05 18.53
N THR A 77 9.84 1.70 17.29
CA THR A 77 9.58 2.64 16.21
C THR A 77 8.40 2.16 15.37
N GLY A 78 7.57 3.09 14.91
CA GLY A 78 6.53 2.87 13.93
C GLY A 78 6.67 3.78 12.72
N PHE A 79 6.10 3.33 11.60
CA PHE A 79 6.10 4.05 10.33
C PHE A 79 4.66 4.32 9.89
N ALA A 80 4.43 5.50 9.34
CA ALA A 80 3.17 5.86 8.70
C ALA A 80 3.44 6.37 7.28
N ILE A 81 2.77 5.75 6.31
CA ILE A 81 2.74 6.20 4.92
C ILE A 81 1.46 7.02 4.75
N PHE A 82 1.61 8.31 4.49
CA PHE A 82 0.49 9.21 4.19
C PHE A 82 0.11 9.07 2.74
N LEU A 83 -1.19 8.97 2.50
CA LEU A 83 -1.76 8.73 1.17
C LEU A 83 -2.23 10.06 0.59
N LYS A 84 -1.76 10.40 -0.61
CA LYS A 84 -2.11 11.65 -1.29
C LYS A 84 -3.33 11.45 -2.19
N GLU A 85 -3.15 10.66 -3.24
CA GLU A 85 -4.20 10.28 -4.20
C GLU A 85 -4.35 8.77 -4.18
N THR A 86 -5.58 8.27 -4.25
CA THR A 86 -5.86 6.82 -4.33
C THR A 86 -6.72 6.55 -5.54
N SER A 87 -6.36 5.55 -6.33
CA SER A 87 -7.14 5.12 -7.48
C SER A 87 -7.42 3.63 -7.38
N LYS A 88 -8.70 3.28 -7.31
CA LYS A 88 -9.16 1.88 -7.32
C LYS A 88 -9.27 1.43 -8.75
N PHE A 89 -8.81 0.22 -9.04
CA PHE A 89 -9.01 -0.36 -10.36
C PHE A 89 -10.47 -0.65 -10.62
N ASN A 90 -10.90 -0.41 -11.85
CA ASN A 90 -12.26 -0.76 -12.30
C ASN A 90 -12.50 -2.27 -12.16
N GLU A 91 -11.49 -3.06 -12.55
CA GLU A 91 -11.46 -4.51 -12.38
C GLU A 91 -10.20 -4.93 -11.60
N PRO A 92 -10.34 -5.56 -10.41
CA PRO A 92 -9.20 -6.11 -9.69
C PRO A 92 -8.49 -7.21 -10.46
N ILE A 93 -7.16 -7.14 -10.53
CA ILE A 93 -6.35 -8.17 -11.19
C ILE A 93 -6.17 -9.33 -10.21
N LYS A 94 -6.90 -10.43 -10.44
CA LYS A 94 -6.94 -11.57 -9.51
C LYS A 94 -5.61 -12.32 -9.46
N LEU A 95 -5.32 -12.97 -8.34
CA LEU A 95 -4.10 -13.77 -8.13
C LEU A 95 -3.85 -14.80 -9.25
N LYS A 96 -4.92 -15.40 -9.79
CA LYS A 96 -4.83 -16.33 -10.92
C LYS A 96 -4.23 -15.64 -12.16
N GLN A 97 -4.78 -14.49 -12.56
CA GLN A 97 -4.28 -13.71 -13.71
C GLN A 97 -2.85 -13.22 -13.48
N LEU A 98 -2.53 -12.79 -12.26
CA LEU A 98 -1.17 -12.39 -11.89
C LEU A 98 -0.19 -13.56 -12.10
N ARG A 99 -0.53 -14.76 -11.63
CA ARG A 99 0.33 -15.95 -11.78
C ARG A 99 0.46 -16.46 -13.22
N GLU A 100 -0.55 -16.23 -14.06
CA GLU A 100 -0.52 -16.60 -15.48
C GLU A 100 0.41 -15.69 -16.30
N ASN A 101 0.47 -14.40 -15.97
CA ASN A 101 1.18 -13.39 -16.76
C ASN A 101 2.52 -12.96 -16.14
N TRP A 102 2.68 -13.11 -14.82
CA TRP A 102 3.87 -12.71 -14.07
C TRP A 102 4.54 -13.93 -13.45
N SER A 103 5.55 -14.44 -14.16
CA SER A 103 6.35 -15.59 -13.72
C SER A 103 6.84 -15.41 -12.28
N ASN A 104 6.53 -16.39 -11.43
CA ASN A 104 6.88 -16.41 -10.01
C ASN A 104 6.28 -15.28 -9.17
N PHE A 105 5.11 -14.75 -9.55
CA PHE A 105 4.40 -13.80 -8.70
C PHE A 105 4.08 -14.40 -7.32
N GLN A 106 4.45 -13.65 -6.29
CA GLN A 106 4.09 -13.91 -4.90
C GLN A 106 3.58 -12.62 -4.27
N PRO A 107 2.52 -12.67 -3.45
CA PRO A 107 2.12 -11.54 -2.63
C PRO A 107 3.30 -11.01 -1.81
N PRO A 108 3.51 -9.69 -1.73
CA PRO A 108 4.62 -9.14 -0.98
C PRO A 108 4.38 -9.28 0.53
N GLN A 109 5.29 -9.92 1.26
CA GLN A 109 5.18 -10.03 2.73
C GLN A 109 5.31 -8.67 3.45
N CYS A 110 6.01 -7.70 2.84
CA CYS A 110 6.10 -6.32 3.33
C CYS A 110 5.99 -5.35 2.15
N TYR A 111 7.00 -5.35 1.29
CA TYR A 111 7.05 -4.55 0.06
C TYR A 111 7.78 -5.32 -1.02
N LYS A 112 7.34 -5.17 -2.26
CA LYS A 112 8.09 -5.56 -3.46
C LYS A 112 8.43 -4.30 -4.25
N TYR A 113 9.70 -4.14 -4.59
CA TYR A 113 10.19 -3.02 -5.41
C TYR A 113 10.05 -3.41 -6.87
N LEU A 114 9.25 -2.67 -7.63
CA LEU A 114 8.91 -3.05 -9.00
C LEU A 114 9.91 -2.46 -9.98
N LYS A 115 10.31 -3.29 -10.94
CA LYS A 115 11.05 -2.86 -12.12
C LYS A 115 10.09 -2.36 -13.19
N ASP A 116 10.55 -1.53 -14.12
CA ASP A 116 9.73 -0.99 -15.21
C ASP A 116 8.98 -2.06 -15.99
N GLY A 117 9.62 -3.21 -16.27
CA GLY A 117 8.97 -4.34 -16.93
C GLY A 117 7.80 -4.94 -16.15
N GLU A 118 7.87 -4.96 -14.82
CA GLU A 118 6.78 -5.43 -13.95
C GLU A 118 5.64 -4.41 -13.90
N VAL A 119 5.96 -3.10 -13.91
CA VAL A 119 4.95 -2.03 -13.97
C VAL A 119 4.21 -2.07 -15.31
N ASN A 120 4.94 -2.20 -16.41
CA ASN A 120 4.36 -2.32 -17.75
C ASN A 120 3.47 -3.56 -17.87
N LEU A 121 3.88 -4.68 -17.26
CA LEU A 121 3.06 -5.89 -17.19
C LEU A 121 1.74 -5.63 -16.47
N VAL A 122 1.76 -5.01 -15.29
CA VAL A 122 0.53 -4.64 -14.58
C VAL A 122 -0.34 -3.69 -15.43
N ASN A 123 0.26 -2.67 -16.05
CA ASN A 123 -0.45 -1.74 -16.92
C ASN A 123 -1.10 -2.44 -18.13
N SER A 124 -0.54 -3.55 -18.63
CA SER A 124 -1.15 -4.33 -19.71
C SER A 124 -2.35 -5.17 -19.27
N MET A 125 -2.49 -5.41 -17.96
CA MET A 125 -3.56 -6.23 -17.37
C MET A 125 -4.74 -5.39 -16.84
N THR A 126 -4.66 -4.07 -16.89
CA THR A 126 -5.76 -3.16 -16.50
C THR A 126 -6.03 -2.14 -17.59
N HIS A 127 -7.28 -1.66 -17.67
CA HIS A 127 -7.64 -0.51 -18.49
C HIS A 127 -7.35 0.82 -17.79
N ASP A 128 -6.90 0.78 -16.52
CA ASP A 128 -6.56 1.96 -15.74
C ASP A 128 -5.16 2.46 -16.11
N GLU A 129 -5.02 3.77 -16.31
CA GLU A 129 -3.75 4.38 -16.72
C GLU A 129 -2.77 4.50 -15.53
N ILE A 130 -2.11 3.41 -15.16
CA ILE A 130 -1.12 3.41 -14.06
C ILE A 130 0.02 4.41 -14.34
N LEU A 131 0.45 4.49 -15.61
CA LEU A 131 1.57 5.32 -16.03
C LEU A 131 1.25 6.82 -16.12
N SER A 132 -0.02 7.22 -16.05
CA SER A 132 -0.40 8.64 -16.07
C SER A 132 -0.23 9.32 -14.71
N PHE A 133 -0.10 8.55 -13.63
CA PHE A 133 0.05 9.07 -12.26
C PHE A 133 1.39 9.77 -11.99
N SER A 134 2.47 9.49 -12.75
CA SER A 134 3.72 10.27 -12.65
C SER A 134 4.77 9.97 -13.72
N LYS A 135 5.45 11.02 -14.20
CA LYS A 135 6.57 10.95 -15.15
C LYS A 135 7.94 10.60 -14.52
N LYS A 136 8.09 10.55 -13.19
CA LYS A 136 9.37 10.32 -12.49
C LYS A 136 9.28 9.48 -11.20
N SER A 137 8.22 8.71 -11.00
CA SER A 137 8.02 7.96 -9.76
C SER A 137 8.56 6.55 -9.81
N LYS A 138 8.99 6.04 -8.65
CA LYS A 138 9.25 4.62 -8.46
C LYS A 138 7.95 3.91 -8.09
N TYR A 139 7.86 2.63 -8.45
CA TYR A 139 6.71 1.80 -8.19
C TYR A 139 7.05 0.71 -7.18
N TYR A 140 6.16 0.50 -6.24
CA TYR A 140 6.28 -0.50 -5.20
C TYR A 140 4.96 -1.24 -5.11
N GLN A 141 4.99 -2.52 -4.76
CA GLN A 141 3.81 -3.26 -4.36
C GLN A 141 3.84 -3.44 -2.86
N THR A 142 2.69 -3.27 -2.21
CA THR A 142 2.52 -3.61 -0.81
C THR A 142 1.26 -4.42 -0.61
N GLU A 143 1.31 -5.31 0.38
CA GLU A 143 0.16 -6.10 0.79
C GLU A 143 -0.60 -5.32 1.86
N LEU A 144 -1.91 -5.19 1.67
CA LEU A 144 -2.83 -4.74 2.69
C LEU A 144 -3.66 -5.93 3.13
N LEU A 145 -3.59 -6.21 4.43
CA LEU A 145 -4.59 -7.05 5.06
C LEU A 145 -5.89 -6.25 5.05
N LEU A 146 -6.95 -6.84 4.50
CA LEU A 146 -8.29 -6.40 4.87
C LEU A 146 -8.39 -6.64 6.37
N GLN A 147 -8.29 -5.57 7.17
CA GLN A 147 -8.72 -5.64 8.54
C GLN A 147 -10.21 -5.94 8.48
N SER A 148 -10.56 -7.18 8.79
CA SER A 148 -11.94 -7.60 9.01
C SER A 148 -12.53 -6.66 10.03
N GLN A 149 -13.57 -5.94 9.63
CA GLN A 149 -14.43 -5.17 10.52
C GLN A 149 -14.90 -6.03 11.70
#